data_AF-A0A073CQZ7-F1
#
_entry.id   AF-A0A073CQZ7-F1
#
_cell.length_a   1.000
_cell.length_b   1.000
_cell.length_c   1.000
_cell.angle_alpha   90.00
_cell.angle_beta   90.00
_cell.angle_gamma   90.00
#
_symmetry.space_group_name_H-M   'P 1'
#
loop_
_entity.id
_entity.type
_entity.pdbx_description
1 polymer ?
#
loop_
_entity_poly.entity_id
_entity_poly.type
_entity_poly.pdbx_seq_one_letter_code
_entity_poly.pdbx_strand_id
1 'polypeptide(L)'
;MILAINKKDVILENIETLTVQQQEAVLEFIEFLRYKAQKQEEQVEEKQPISAYEAAKEWAGCVDFGPGDLGTNKEYLKGMGKK
;
A
#
# COMPACT_ATOMS: atom_id res chain seq x y z
N MET A 1 -41.37 9.88 21.89
CA MET A 1 -40.32 8.86 22.07
C MET A 1 -39.70 8.60 20.71
N ILE A 2 -38.46 9.03 20.49
CA ILE A 2 -37.74 8.69 19.26
C ILE A 2 -37.23 7.26 19.47
N LEU A 3 -37.92 6.29 18.86
CA LEU A 3 -37.41 4.93 18.76
C LEU A 3 -36.01 5.03 18.15
N ALA A 4 -34.99 4.58 18.87
CA ALA A 4 -33.66 4.42 18.31
C ALA A 4 -33.80 3.42 17.17
N ILE A 5 -33.94 3.95 15.95
CA ILE A 5 -34.06 3.16 14.73
C ILE A 5 -32.87 2.22 14.73
N ASN A 6 -33.15 0.93 14.88
CA ASN A 6 -32.14 -0.09 14.83
C ASN A 6 -31.59 -0.08 13.40
N LYS A 7 -30.42 0.53 13.22
CA LYS A 7 -29.80 0.72 11.91
C LYS A 7 -29.63 -0.60 11.17
N LYS A 8 -29.50 -1.73 11.89
CA LYS A 8 -29.43 -3.07 11.31
C LYS A 8 -30.71 -3.43 10.56
N ASP A 9 -31.86 -3.16 11.15
CA ASP A 9 -33.16 -3.55 10.59
C ASP A 9 -33.45 -2.71 9.33
N VAL A 10 -33.13 -1.40 9.36
CA VAL A 10 -33.23 -0.54 8.18
C VAL A 10 -32.31 -0.98 7.06
N ILE A 11 -31.07 -1.40 7.36
CA ILE A 11 -30.14 -1.88 6.34
C ILE A 11 -30.67 -3.16 5.68
N LEU A 12 -31.21 -4.09 6.47
CA LEU A 12 -31.79 -5.34 5.94
C LEU A 12 -32.98 -5.05 5.03
N GLU A 13 -33.92 -4.20 5.45
CA GLU A 13 -35.06 -3.81 4.63
C GLU A 13 -34.62 -3.16 3.30
N ASN A 14 -33.60 -2.31 3.32
CA ASN A 14 -33.11 -1.70 2.08
C ASN A 14 -32.45 -2.73 1.16
N ILE A 15 -31.66 -3.67 1.69
CA ILE A 15 -31.00 -4.72 0.89
C ILE A 15 -32.02 -5.64 0.22
N GLU A 16 -33.12 -5.96 0.90
CA GLU A 16 -34.20 -6.79 0.34
C GLU A 16 -34.89 -6.14 -0.88
N THR A 17 -34.89 -4.80 -0.97
CA THR A 17 -35.47 -4.07 -2.12
C THR A 17 -34.54 -3.92 -3.32
N LEU A 18 -33.25 -4.27 -3.17
CA LEU A 18 -32.25 -4.12 -4.23
C LEU A 18 -32.28 -5.30 -5.21
N THR A 19 -31.79 -5.05 -6.43
CA THR A 19 -31.57 -6.14 -7.40
C THR A 19 -30.35 -6.98 -6.99
N VAL A 20 -30.26 -8.20 -7.52
CA VAL A 20 -29.11 -9.11 -7.26
C VAL A 20 -27.76 -8.43 -7.53
N GLN A 21 -27.65 -7.66 -8.62
CA GLN A 21 -26.43 -6.92 -8.97
C GLN A 21 -26.10 -5.83 -7.95
N GLN A 22 -27.10 -5.14 -7.42
CA GLN A 22 -26.91 -4.11 -6.42
C GLN A 22 -26.55 -4.71 -5.05
N GLN A 23 -27.10 -5.87 -4.71
CA GLN A 23 -26.72 -6.60 -3.50
C GLN A 23 -25.24 -7.01 -3.53
N GLU A 24 -24.74 -7.45 -4.69
CA GLU A 24 -23.32 -7.75 -4.87
C GLU A 24 -22.44 -6.52 -4.62
N ALA A 25 -22.82 -5.36 -5.16
CA ALA A 25 -22.10 -4.10 -4.91
C ALA A 25 -22.11 -3.69 -3.43
N VAL A 26 -23.20 -3.99 -2.69
CA VAL A 26 -23.23 -3.78 -1.23
C VAL A 26 -22.25 -4.71 -0.52
N LEU A 27 -22.14 -5.97 -0.94
CA LEU A 27 -21.16 -6.91 -0.39
C LEU A 27 -19.72 -6.42 -0.64
N GLU A 28 -19.40 -6.04 -1.87
CA GLU A 28 -18.09 -5.44 -2.21
C GLU A 28 -17.77 -4.23 -1.33
N PHE A 29 -18.76 -3.38 -1.08
CA PHE A 29 -18.57 -2.20 -0.22
C PHE A 29 -18.34 -2.58 1.25
N ILE A 30 -19.02 -3.60 1.77
CA ILE A 30 -18.79 -4.11 3.13
C ILE A 30 -17.36 -4.67 3.25
N GLU A 31 -16.89 -5.41 2.23
CA GLU A 31 -15.50 -5.91 2.20
C GLU A 31 -14.50 -4.76 2.17
N PHE A 32 -14.75 -3.72 1.37
CA PHE A 32 -13.94 -2.51 1.35
C PHE A 32 -13.87 -1.83 2.73
N LEU A 33 -14.99 -1.73 3.45
CA LEU A 33 -15.01 -1.15 4.79
C LEU A 33 -14.17 -1.98 5.79
N ARG A 34 -14.21 -3.31 5.70
CA ARG A 34 -13.38 -4.19 6.53
C ARG A 34 -11.90 -4.04 6.21
N TYR A 35 -11.54 -4.00 4.93
CA TYR A 35 -10.15 -3.77 4.50
C TYR A 35 -9.62 -2.41 5.00
N LYS A 36 -10.44 -1.35 4.93
CA LYS A 36 -10.06 -0.03 5.42
C LYS A 36 -9.83 -0.02 6.94
N ALA A 37 -10.65 -0.73 7.71
CA ALA A 37 -10.48 -0.86 9.15
C ALA A 37 -9.17 -1.58 9.51
N GLN A 38 -8.86 -2.69 8.82
CA GLN A 38 -7.60 -3.42 8.99
C GLN A 38 -6.38 -2.54 8.68
N LYS A 39 -6.44 -1.77 7.58
CA LYS A 39 -5.34 -0.87 7.19
C LYS A 39 -5.14 0.29 8.18
N GLN A 40 -6.21 0.74 8.84
CA GLN A 40 -6.10 1.76 9.90
C GLN A 40 -5.43 1.20 11.16
N GLU A 41 -5.63 -0.08 11.48
CA GLU A 41 -4.96 -0.75 12.60
C GLU A 41 -3.45 -0.94 12.34
N GLU A 42 -3.06 -1.24 11.09
CA GLU A 42 -1.63 -1.32 10.68
C GLU A 42 -0.93 0.05 10.65
N GLN A 43 -1.68 1.14 10.44
CA GLN A 43 -1.14 2.50 10.42
C GLN A 43 -0.92 3.12 11.80
N VAL A 44 -1.31 2.43 12.89
CA VAL A 44 -1.09 2.92 14.27
C VAL A 44 0.40 2.87 14.67
N GLU A 45 1.25 2.16 13.91
CA GLU A 45 2.69 2.40 13.97
C GLU A 45 3.01 3.69 13.18
N GLU A 46 2.64 4.84 13.76
CA GLU A 46 3.03 6.18 13.28
C GLU A 46 4.56 6.31 13.38
N LYS A 47 5.31 5.68 12.47
CA LYS A 47 6.60 6.22 12.09
C LYS A 47 6.28 7.57 11.45
N GLN A 48 6.77 8.63 12.10
CA GLN A 48 6.67 9.98 11.56
C GLN A 48 7.05 9.97 10.08
N PRO A 49 6.33 10.70 9.22
CA PRO A 49 6.62 10.73 7.80
C PRO A 49 8.03 11.30 7.60
N ILE A 50 9.01 10.42 7.46
CA ILE A 50 10.38 10.78 7.14
C ILE A 50 10.49 11.03 5.64
N SER A 51 11.27 12.04 5.26
CA SER A 51 11.54 12.27 3.85
C SER A 51 12.33 11.10 3.24
N ALA A 52 12.20 10.88 1.93
CA ALA A 52 13.01 9.90 1.21
C ALA A 52 14.52 10.12 1.42
N TYR A 53 14.93 11.37 1.62
CA TYR A 53 16.31 11.73 1.96
C TYR A 53 16.74 11.22 3.34
N GLU A 54 15.90 11.40 4.36
CA GLU A 54 16.16 10.89 5.72
C GLU A 54 16.16 9.36 5.77
N ALA A 55 15.26 8.72 5.03
CA ALA A 55 15.25 7.27 4.88
C ALA A 55 16.52 6.74 4.18
N ALA A 56 17.02 7.44 3.17
CA ALA A 56 18.25 7.04 2.46
C ALA A 56 19.53 7.35 3.26
N LYS A 57 19.47 8.21 4.28
CA LYS A 57 20.64 8.65 5.05
C LYS A 57 21.29 7.51 5.83
N GLU A 58 20.52 6.53 6.30
CA GLU A 58 21.07 5.35 6.99
C GLU A 58 21.88 4.43 6.06
N TRP A 59 21.62 4.51 4.74
CA TRP A 59 22.32 3.74 3.70
C TRP A 59 23.49 4.50 3.08
N ALA A 60 23.65 5.78 3.41
CA ALA A 60 24.77 6.60 2.95
C ALA A 60 26.08 6.04 3.52
N GLY A 61 26.93 5.50 2.65
CA GLY A 61 28.17 4.83 3.04
C GLY A 61 28.08 3.32 3.21
N CYS A 62 26.90 2.70 3.11
CA CYS A 62 26.79 1.22 3.07
C CYS A 62 27.27 0.60 1.76
N VAL A 63 27.62 1.43 0.75
CA VAL A 63 28.23 0.97 -0.51
C VAL A 63 29.75 0.93 -0.33
N ASP A 64 30.22 0.07 0.57
CA ASP A 64 31.64 -0.26 0.70
C ASP A 64 32.06 -1.44 -0.20
N PHE A 65 31.12 -2.05 -0.93
CA PHE A 65 31.36 -3.27 -1.70
C PHE A 65 30.63 -3.31 -3.05
N GLY A 66 30.85 -2.27 -3.86
CA GLY A 66 30.73 -2.36 -5.31
C GLY A 66 32.10 -2.03 -5.91
N PRO A 67 32.48 -2.52 -7.11
CA PRO A 67 33.69 -2.04 -7.77
C PRO A 67 33.58 -0.52 -7.85
N GLY A 68 34.38 0.18 -7.02
CA GLY A 68 34.28 1.63 -6.75
C GLY A 68 34.54 2.52 -7.95
N ASP A 69 34.74 1.90 -9.11
CA ASP A 69 34.74 2.50 -10.42
C ASP A 69 34.33 1.39 -11.40
N LEU A 70 33.38 1.66 -12.31
CA LEU A 70 33.09 0.78 -13.44
C LEU A 70 34.33 0.55 -14.33
N GLY A 71 35.38 1.38 -14.16
CA GLY A 71 36.70 1.25 -14.77
C GLY A 71 37.73 0.39 -14.01
N THR A 72 37.42 -0.15 -12.83
CA THR A 72 38.44 -0.86 -12.00
C THR A 72 38.90 -2.19 -12.61
N ASN A 73 38.12 -2.77 -13.53
CA ASN A 73 38.52 -3.98 -14.25
C ASN A 73 38.51 -3.73 -15.76
N LYS A 74 39.72 -3.51 -16.27
CA LYS A 74 40.01 -3.28 -17.69
C LYS A 74 39.55 -4.42 -18.60
N GLU A 75 39.31 -5.62 -18.07
CA GLU A 75 38.73 -6.72 -18.83
C GLU A 75 37.27 -6.45 -19.23
N TYR A 76 36.50 -5.64 -18.48
CA TYR A 76 35.12 -5.28 -18.86
C TYR A 76 35.04 -4.35 -20.08
N LEU A 77 36.13 -3.65 -20.40
CA LEU A 77 36.23 -2.77 -21.57
C LEU A 77 36.85 -3.47 -22.80
N LYS A 78 37.24 -4.74 -22.65
CA LYS A 78 37.91 -5.51 -23.70
C LYS A 78 36.90 -5.92 -24.77
N GLY A 79 36.99 -5.28 -25.94
CA GLY A 79 36.11 -5.53 -27.08
C GLY A 79 35.11 -4.41 -27.36
N MET A 80 34.95 -3.45 -26.45
CA MET A 80 34.24 -2.21 -26.75
C MET A 80 35.05 -1.38 -27.77
N GLY A 81 34.39 -0.91 -28.83
CA GLY A 81 35.01 -0.04 -29.83
C GLY A 81 35.83 -0.74 -30.92
N LYS A 82 35.87 -2.08 -30.96
CA LYS A 82 36.40 -2.80 -32.14
C LYS A 82 35.34 -2.82 -33.24
N LYS A 83 35.66 -2.23 -34.39
CA LYS A 83 34.91 -2.35 -35.65
C LYS A 83 35.20 -3.68 -36.32
#